data_AF-A0A9N9T4C2-F1
#
_entry.id   AF-A0A9N9T4C2-F1
#
_cell.length_a   1.000
_cell.length_b   1.000
_cell.length_c   1.000
_cell.angle_alpha   90.00
_cell.angle_beta   90.00
_cell.angle_gamma   90.00
#
_symmetry.space_group_name_H-M   'P 1'
#
loop_
_entity.id
_entity.type
_entity.pdbx_description
1 polymer ?
#
loop_
_entity_poly.entity_id
_entity_poly.type
_entity_poly.pdbx_seq_one_letter_code
_entity_poly.pdbx_strand_id
1 'polypeptide(L)'
;MALIANDTCGAPLPWLMCCPWLYFDGKLFHYTLARSAHAKNILEVCDNYIERVVKVERIRKAILEGIDVKFAKMPLPPFAGRKLLI
;
A
#
# COMPACT_ATOMS: atom_id res chain seq x y z
N MET A 1 -4.88 16.99 7.24
CA MET A 1 -4.61 15.74 8.00
C MET A 1 -4.67 14.59 7.00
N ALA A 2 -3.63 13.76 6.93
CA ALA A 2 -3.48 12.61 6.04
C ALA A 2 -4.43 11.43 6.38
N LEU A 3 -5.70 11.75 6.67
CA LEU A 3 -6.71 10.78 7.11
C LEU A 3 -7.41 10.12 5.92
N ILE A 4 -7.56 10.85 4.80
CA ILE A 4 -8.32 10.38 3.63
C ILE A 4 -7.56 9.33 2.80
N ALA A 5 -6.23 9.34 2.84
CA ALA A 5 -5.42 8.36 2.12
C ALA A 5 -5.35 6.98 2.82
N ASN A 6 -5.37 6.96 4.15
CA ASN A 6 -5.10 5.75 4.93
C ASN A 6 -6.22 4.72 4.89
N ASP A 7 -7.47 5.16 4.70
CA ASP A 7 -8.62 4.26 4.79
C ASP A 7 -9.04 3.66 3.45
N THR A 8 -8.32 3.95 2.36
CA THR A 8 -8.77 3.63 0.99
C THR A 8 -8.90 2.15 0.65
N CYS A 9 -8.46 1.23 1.52
CA CYS A 9 -8.53 -0.20 1.20
C CYS A 9 -9.33 -1.05 2.19
N GLY A 10 -9.41 -0.72 3.49
CA GLY A 10 -9.98 -1.63 4.51
C GLY A 10 -9.38 -3.06 4.55
N ALA A 11 -8.42 -3.33 3.66
CA ALA A 11 -7.76 -4.58 3.36
C ALA A 11 -6.28 -4.40 3.71
N PRO A 12 -5.58 -5.49 4.09
CA PRO A 12 -4.31 -5.35 4.78
C PRO A 12 -3.16 -5.13 3.79
N LEU A 13 -3.12 -3.96 3.16
CA LEU A 13 -1.97 -3.51 2.38
C LEU A 13 -0.75 -3.35 3.31
N PRO A 14 0.45 -3.86 2.96
CA PRO A 14 1.67 -3.56 3.69
C PRO A 14 1.84 -2.05 3.86
N TRP A 15 2.26 -1.61 5.05
CA TRP A 15 2.41 -0.19 5.40
C TRP A 15 3.18 0.61 4.35
N LEU A 16 4.25 0.03 3.82
CA LEU A 16 5.05 0.66 2.79
C LEU A 16 4.24 0.95 1.52
N MET A 17 3.24 0.14 1.17
CA MET A 17 2.39 0.31 -0.01
C MET A 17 1.20 1.25 0.22
N CYS A 18 0.63 1.30 1.43
CA CYS A 18 -0.56 2.11 1.68
C CYS A 18 -0.26 3.59 1.93
N CYS A 19 1.01 3.97 2.16
CA CYS A 19 1.43 5.33 2.48
C CYS A 19 1.72 6.15 1.21
N PRO A 20 0.80 7.01 0.70
CA PRO A 20 1.07 7.74 -0.54
C PRO A 20 2.23 8.72 -0.37
N TRP A 21 2.49 9.17 0.86
CA TRP A 21 3.61 10.04 1.23
C TRP A 21 5.01 9.46 1.00
N LEU A 22 5.14 8.14 0.82
CA LEU A 22 6.40 7.50 0.42
C LEU A 22 6.71 7.64 -1.08
N TYR A 23 5.75 8.15 -1.85
CA TYR A 23 5.79 8.19 -3.32
C TYR A 23 5.49 9.59 -3.87
N PHE A 24 4.54 10.26 -3.23
CA PHE A 24 4.12 11.63 -3.49
C PHE A 24 4.20 12.39 -2.18
N ASP A 25 5.01 13.45 -2.11
CA ASP A 25 5.01 14.32 -0.93
C ASP A 25 3.56 14.70 -0.58
N GLY A 26 3.13 14.52 0.67
CA GLY A 26 1.75 14.79 1.10
C GLY A 26 1.31 16.23 0.81
N LYS A 27 2.27 17.17 0.69
CA LYS A 27 2.02 18.55 0.23
C LYS A 27 1.80 18.66 -1.28
N LEU A 28 2.44 17.81 -2.08
CA LEU A 28 2.33 17.75 -3.54
C LEU A 28 1.26 16.76 -4.04
N PHE A 29 0.68 15.95 -3.16
CA PHE A 29 -0.33 14.97 -3.54
C PHE A 29 -1.54 15.63 -4.23
N HIS A 30 -2.11 16.69 -3.63
CA HIS A 30 -3.24 17.40 -4.24
C HIS A 30 -2.88 18.05 -5.59
N TYR A 31 -1.67 18.58 -5.71
CA TYR A 31 -1.17 19.11 -6.98
C TYR A 31 -1.07 18.02 -8.06
N THR A 32 -0.50 16.87 -7.69
CA THR A 32 -0.37 15.71 -8.58
C THR A 32 -1.73 15.15 -8.98
N LEU A 33 -2.67 15.08 -8.04
CA LEU A 33 -4.04 14.64 -8.27
C LEU A 33 -4.77 15.58 -9.24
N ALA A 34 -4.70 16.90 -9.03
CA ALA A 34 -5.32 17.87 -9.94
C ALA A 34 -4.74 17.76 -11.36
N ARG A 35 -3.42 17.59 -11.47
CA ARG A 35 -2.73 17.43 -12.75
C ARG A 35 -3.06 16.10 -13.44
N SER A 36 -3.37 15.05 -12.67
CA SER A 36 -3.68 13.72 -13.22
C SER A 36 -4.90 13.71 -14.12
N ALA A 37 -5.88 14.60 -13.90
CA ALA A 37 -7.06 14.74 -14.75
C ALA A 37 -6.74 15.22 -16.18
N HIS A 38 -5.56 15.83 -16.38
CA HIS A 38 -5.11 16.38 -17.66
C HIS A 38 -3.90 15.65 -18.25
N ALA A 39 -3.31 14.70 -17.51
CA ALA A 39 -2.17 13.93 -17.97
C ALA A 39 -2.59 12.86 -18.99
N LYS A 40 -1.81 12.69 -20.05
CA LYS A 40 -2.09 11.71 -21.11
C LYS A 40 -1.75 10.28 -20.68
N ASN A 41 -0.83 10.14 -19.74
CA ASN A 41 -0.32 8.87 -19.27
C ASN A 41 0.26 9.01 -17.85
N ILE A 42 0.51 7.86 -17.21
CA ILE A 42 1.04 7.81 -15.84
C ILE A 42 2.46 8.38 -15.71
N LEU A 43 3.24 8.36 -16.79
CA LEU A 43 4.58 8.92 -16.85
C LEU A 43 4.55 10.44 -16.64
N GLU A 44 3.63 11.15 -17.31
CA GLU A 44 3.43 12.59 -17.11
C GLU A 44 2.98 12.91 -15.68
N VAL A 45 2.08 12.10 -15.10
CA VAL A 45 1.68 12.26 -13.69
C VAL A 45 2.90 12.12 -12.76
N CYS A 46 3.81 11.22 -13.10
CA CYS A 46 5.01 10.91 -12.32
C CYS A 46 6.23 11.78 -12.65
N ASP A 47 6.08 12.91 -13.35
CA ASP A 47 7.17 13.79 -13.79
C ASP A 47 8.27 13.04 -14.57
N ASN A 48 7.90 12.01 -15.34
CA ASN A 48 8.80 11.09 -16.06
C ASN A 48 9.76 10.26 -15.17
N TYR A 49 9.56 10.22 -13.86
CA TYR A 49 10.32 9.34 -12.97
C TYR A 49 9.76 7.91 -12.98
N ILE A 50 10.46 6.99 -13.65
CA ILE A 50 10.07 5.58 -13.76
C ILE A 50 9.91 4.91 -12.39
N GLU A 51 10.80 5.20 -11.44
CA GLU A 51 10.69 4.63 -10.09
C GLU A 51 9.35 4.97 -9.42
N ARG A 52 8.86 6.19 -9.64
CA ARG A 52 7.55 6.62 -9.13
C ARG A 52 6.43 5.89 -9.85
N VAL A 53 6.51 5.73 -11.17
CA VAL A 53 5.52 4.95 -11.95
C VAL A 53 5.38 3.53 -11.40
N VAL A 54 6.50 2.84 -11.16
CA VAL A 54 6.50 1.47 -10.61
C VAL A 54 5.77 1.40 -9.26
N LYS A 55 6.01 2.38 -8.39
CA LYS A 55 5.36 2.46 -7.07
C LYS A 55 3.84 2.69 -7.21
N VAL A 56 3.42 3.60 -8.09
CA VAL A 56 1.99 3.87 -8.34
C VAL A 56 1.27 2.65 -8.92
N GLU A 57 1.87 2.00 -9.92
CA GLU A 57 1.28 0.81 -10.54
C GLU A 57 1.17 -0.35 -9.55
N ARG A 58 2.14 -0.54 -8.65
CA ARG A 58 2.06 -1.56 -7.59
C ARG A 58 0.88 -1.33 -6.65
N ILE A 59 0.62 -0.07 -6.28
CA ILE A 59 -0.53 0.28 -5.43
C ILE A 59 -1.83 0.10 -6.21
N ARG A 60 -1.90 0.59 -7.46
CA ARG A 60 -3.06 0.40 -8.34
C ARG A 60 -3.42 -1.09 -8.46
N LYS A 61 -2.41 -1.93 -8.72
CA LYS A 61 -2.57 -3.38 -8.80
C LYS A 61 -3.09 -3.95 -7.48
N ALA A 62 -2.48 -3.56 -6.36
CA ALA A 62 -2.89 -4.03 -5.04
C ALA A 62 -4.33 -3.63 -4.67
N ILE A 63 -4.79 -2.45 -5.10
CA ILE A 63 -6.17 -1.99 -4.90
C ILE A 63 -7.15 -2.74 -5.80
N LEU A 64 -6.83 -2.89 -7.08
CA LEU A 64 -7.74 -3.46 -8.08
C LEU A 64 -7.82 -4.99 -8.01
N GLU A 65 -6.70 -5.65 -7.79
CA GLU A 65 -6.59 -7.12 -7.81
C GLU A 65 -6.54 -7.71 -6.40
N GLY A 66 -6.39 -6.87 -5.36
CA GLY A 66 -6.03 -7.33 -4.04
C GLY A 66 -4.58 -7.78 -3.96
N ILE A 67 -4.17 -8.24 -2.78
CA ILE A 67 -2.83 -8.79 -2.55
C ILE A 67 -2.94 -10.10 -1.77
N ASP A 68 -2.16 -11.11 -2.18
CA ASP A 68 -1.96 -12.32 -1.38
C ASP A 68 -0.91 -12.01 -0.31
N VAL A 69 -1.37 -11.59 0.86
CA VAL A 69 -0.47 -11.34 1.99
C VAL A 69 -0.44 -12.58 2.87
N LYS A 70 0.67 -13.31 2.77
CA LYS A 70 1.01 -14.30 3.80
C LYS A 70 1.61 -13.57 4.98
N PHE A 71 0.74 -13.16 5.91
CA PHE A 71 1.20 -12.70 7.21
C PHE A 71 2.07 -13.78 7.84
N ALA A 72 3.21 -13.37 8.39
CA ALA A 72 4.00 -14.26 9.22
C ALA A 72 3.05 -14.80 10.30
N LYS A 73 2.77 -16.10 10.25
CA LYS A 73 2.03 -16.76 11.32
C LYS A 73 2.92 -16.68 12.54
N MET A 74 2.39 -16.12 13.63
CA MET A 74 3.09 -16.17 14.92
C MET A 74 3.52 -17.62 15.14
N PRO A 75 4.81 -17.89 15.41
CA PRO A 75 5.24 -19.25 15.69
C PRO A 75 4.37 -19.77 16.83
N LEU A 76 3.70 -20.90 16.57
CA LEU A 76 2.88 -21.55 17.59
C LEU A 76 3.78 -21.78 18.80
N PRO A 77 3.37 -21.34 20.01
CA PRO A 77 4.13 -21.68 21.20
C PRO A 77 4.30 -23.21 21.21
N PRO A 78 5.49 -23.73 21.55
CA PRO A 78 5.69 -25.17 21.62
C PRO A 78 4.61 -25.72 22.55
N PHE A 79 3.74 -26.57 22.00
CA PHE A 79 2.66 -27.17 22.75
C PHE A 79 3.21 -27.70 24.07
N ALA A 80 2.62 -27.22 25.16
CA ALA A 80 2.81 -27.79 26.49
C ALA A 80 2.32 -29.25 26.43
N GLY A 81 3.24 -30.15 26.09
CA GLY A 81 3.09 -31.58 26.28
C GLY A 81 3.06 -31.89 27.77
N ARG A 82 1.95 -31.60 28.44
CA ARG A 82 1.58 -32.27 29.68
C ARG A 82 0.13 -32.72 29.54
N LYS A 83 -0.01 -34.02 29.25
CA LYS A 83 -1.14 -34.84 29.66
C LYS A 83 -1.60 -34.36 31.04
N LEU A 84 -2.76 -33.71 31.11
CA LEU A 84 -3.55 -33.74 32.33
C LEU A 84 -4.28 -35.10 32.29
N LEU A 85 -3.57 -36.14 32.66
CA LEU A 85 -4.20 -37.37 33.11
C LEU A 85 -4.28 -37.28 34.63
N ILE A 86 -5.51 -37.48 35.10
CA ILE A 86 -5.98 -37.75 36.48
C ILE A 86 -5.89 -36.57 37.46
#